data_AF-A0A3S4GGG4-F1
#
_entry.id   AF-A0A3S4GGG4-F1
#
_cell.length_a   1.000
_cell.length_b   1.000
_cell.length_c   1.000
_cell.angle_alpha   90.00
_cell.angle_beta   90.00
_cell.angle_gamma   90.00
#
_symmetry.space_group_name_H-M   'P 1'
#
loop_
_entity.id
_entity.type
_entity.pdbx_description
1 polymer ?
#
loop_
_entity_poly.entity_id
_entity_poly.type
_entity_poly.pdbx_seq_one_letter_code
_entity_poly.pdbx_strand_id
1 'polypeptide(L)'
;MQPLTTIHLPPAAVWKPSLLSRWPGITAWRIDRYARGSMLKTPFYQRATNTEALPAARKAAEVIRDKEQEKVLSARQNQIANQPPDRMDELVLQPGVKDFDPKMDQTQLFDAAKEFGKDYHDGYRIPDNLAQLVLDTVLQPVIFILNTDDEAQEIPAHEA
;
A
#
# COMPACT_ATOMS: atom_id res chain seq x y z
N MET A 1 1.10 52.97 -33.20
CA MET A 1 0.27 52.18 -32.26
C MET A 1 0.08 50.80 -32.86
N GLN A 2 0.70 49.77 -32.29
CA GLN A 2 0.52 48.38 -32.71
C GLN A 2 -0.50 47.70 -31.78
N PRO A 3 -1.42 46.85 -32.28
CA PRO A 3 -2.35 46.13 -31.43
C PRO A 3 -1.66 44.97 -30.70
N LEU A 4 -2.06 44.77 -29.44
CA LEU A 4 -1.57 43.73 -28.54
C LEU A 4 -1.81 42.33 -29.11
N THR A 5 -0.76 41.51 -29.14
CA THR A 5 -0.84 40.08 -29.47
C THR A 5 -1.58 39.36 -28.37
N THR A 6 -2.78 38.86 -28.66
CA THR A 6 -3.49 37.91 -27.79
C THR A 6 -2.69 36.62 -27.72
N ILE A 7 -2.15 36.29 -26.55
CA ILE A 7 -1.57 34.98 -26.26
C ILE A 7 -2.71 33.97 -26.27
N HIS A 8 -2.76 33.10 -27.28
CA HIS A 8 -3.64 31.94 -27.29
C HIS A 8 -3.07 30.92 -26.29
N LEU A 9 -3.63 30.88 -25.08
CA LEU A 9 -3.44 29.74 -24.18
C LEU A 9 -4.08 28.51 -24.85
N PRO A 10 -3.40 27.36 -25.02
CA PRO A 10 -4.05 26.18 -25.55
C PRO A 10 -5.19 25.77 -24.61
N PRO A 11 -6.36 25.33 -25.12
CA PRO A 11 -7.42 24.81 -24.28
C PRO A 11 -6.87 23.66 -23.45
N ALA A 12 -7.20 23.67 -22.16
CA ALA A 12 -6.73 22.72 -21.17
C ALA A 12 -6.65 21.30 -21.75
N ALA A 13 -5.45 20.72 -21.67
CA ALA A 13 -5.08 19.46 -22.25
C ALA A 13 -6.18 18.39 -22.08
N VAL A 14 -6.71 17.92 -23.22
CA VAL A 14 -7.55 16.74 -23.34
C VAL A 14 -6.71 15.51 -22.97
N TRP A 15 -6.62 15.20 -21.68
CA TRP A 15 -5.95 13.98 -21.17
C TRP A 15 -6.94 12.91 -20.65
N LYS A 16 -8.25 13.06 -20.89
CA LYS A 16 -9.29 12.22 -20.30
C LYS A 16 -9.89 11.04 -21.10
N PRO A 17 -9.49 10.68 -22.34
CA PRO A 17 -10.01 9.44 -22.95
C PRO A 17 -9.31 8.16 -22.48
N SER A 18 -7.98 8.19 -22.30
CA SER A 18 -7.18 6.99 -22.04
C SER A 18 -7.39 6.41 -20.65
N LEU A 19 -7.54 7.28 -19.64
CA LEU A 19 -7.88 6.85 -18.28
C LEU A 19 -9.20 6.10 -18.31
N LEU A 20 -10.30 6.71 -18.74
CA LEU A 20 -11.67 6.16 -18.67
C LEU A 20 -11.84 4.79 -19.36
N SER A 21 -11.12 4.52 -20.45
CA SER A 21 -11.19 3.22 -21.16
C SER A 21 -10.67 2.02 -20.35
N ARG A 22 -9.77 2.23 -19.38
CA ARG A 22 -9.18 1.16 -18.55
C ARG A 22 -10.06 0.79 -17.33
N TRP A 23 -10.89 1.71 -16.86
CA TRP A 23 -11.66 1.56 -15.60
C TRP A 23 -12.66 0.40 -15.64
N PRO A 24 -13.42 0.16 -16.73
CA PRO A 24 -14.33 -0.97 -16.78
C PRO A 24 -13.64 -2.31 -16.53
N GLY A 25 -12.40 -2.47 -17.02
CA GLY A 25 -11.62 -3.70 -16.86
C GLY A 25 -11.15 -3.94 -15.43
N ILE A 26 -10.57 -2.92 -14.77
CA ILE A 26 -10.10 -3.06 -13.38
C ILE A 26 -11.27 -3.12 -12.39
N THR A 27 -12.35 -2.39 -12.65
CA THR A 27 -13.56 -2.44 -11.80
C THR A 27 -14.22 -3.81 -11.89
N ALA A 28 -14.41 -4.38 -13.09
CA ALA A 28 -14.94 -5.72 -13.24
C ALA A 28 -14.04 -6.77 -12.56
N TRP A 29 -12.72 -6.62 -12.68
CA TRP A 29 -11.76 -7.48 -11.98
C TRP A 29 -11.89 -7.38 -10.46
N ARG A 30 -12.01 -6.17 -9.89
CA ARG A 30 -12.20 -5.98 -8.44
C ARG A 30 -13.55 -6.52 -7.97
N ILE A 31 -14.62 -6.38 -8.75
CA ILE A 31 -15.92 -6.99 -8.40
C ILE A 31 -15.79 -8.52 -8.31
N ASP A 32 -15.16 -9.15 -9.30
CA ASP A 32 -14.97 -10.61 -9.30
C ASP A 32 -14.06 -11.10 -8.17
N ARG A 33 -12.93 -10.44 -7.95
CA ARG A 33 -11.91 -10.90 -7.00
C ARG A 33 -12.19 -10.45 -5.58
N TYR A 34 -12.53 -9.19 -5.39
CA TYR A 34 -12.67 -8.57 -4.07
C TYR A 34 -14.10 -8.75 -3.57
N ALA A 35 -15.09 -8.18 -4.25
CA ALA A 35 -16.47 -8.19 -3.74
C ALA A 35 -17.08 -9.61 -3.69
N ARG A 36 -16.82 -10.46 -4.71
CA ARG A 36 -17.26 -11.86 -4.72
C ARG A 36 -16.31 -12.82 -3.98
N GLY A 37 -15.18 -12.31 -3.46
CA GLY A 37 -14.25 -13.09 -2.65
C GLY A 37 -13.45 -14.17 -3.39
N SER A 38 -13.46 -14.21 -4.72
CA SER A 38 -12.71 -15.24 -5.45
C SER A 38 -11.18 -15.06 -5.39
N MET A 39 -10.69 -13.91 -4.91
CA MET A 39 -9.26 -13.59 -4.77
C MET A 39 -8.47 -14.67 -4.03
N LEU A 40 -8.98 -15.24 -2.94
CA LEU A 40 -8.18 -16.12 -2.07
C LEU A 40 -7.72 -17.41 -2.77
N LYS A 41 -8.44 -17.82 -3.82
CA LYS A 41 -8.11 -19.01 -4.62
C LYS A 41 -7.19 -18.71 -5.80
N THR A 42 -6.77 -17.46 -5.97
CA THR A 42 -5.98 -17.05 -7.13
C THR A 42 -4.48 -17.23 -6.91
N PRO A 43 -3.71 -17.56 -7.97
CA PRO A 43 -2.26 -17.70 -7.84
C PRO A 43 -1.51 -16.43 -7.44
N PHE A 44 -2.07 -15.23 -7.67
CA PHE A 44 -1.39 -13.99 -7.26
C PHE A 44 -1.50 -13.79 -5.75
N TYR A 45 -2.66 -14.10 -5.16
CA TYR A 45 -2.86 -13.99 -3.73
C TYR A 45 -2.07 -15.05 -2.96
N GLN A 46 -2.10 -16.30 -3.42
CA GLN A 46 -1.38 -17.41 -2.76
C GLN A 46 0.15 -17.24 -2.77
N ARG A 47 0.70 -16.49 -3.74
CA ARG A 47 2.14 -16.23 -3.85
C ARG A 47 2.57 -14.90 -3.20
N ALA A 48 1.63 -14.09 -2.73
CA ALA A 48 1.92 -12.83 -2.07
C ALA A 48 2.58 -13.08 -0.70
N THR A 49 3.49 -12.19 -0.28
CA THR A 49 4.22 -12.38 0.98
C THR A 49 3.36 -11.98 2.19
N ASN A 50 3.59 -12.60 3.35
CA ASN A 50 2.86 -12.25 4.58
C ASN A 50 3.63 -12.47 5.88
N THR A 51 4.96 -12.54 5.82
CA THR A 51 5.81 -12.88 6.96
C THR A 51 5.85 -11.80 8.05
N GLU A 52 5.48 -10.57 7.72
CA GLU A 52 5.54 -9.39 8.61
C GLU A 52 4.14 -8.79 8.87
N ALA A 53 3.09 -9.60 8.66
CA ALA A 53 1.72 -9.18 8.93
C ALA A 53 1.50 -8.87 10.42
N LEU A 54 2.07 -9.69 11.31
CA LEU A 54 1.95 -9.51 12.75
C LEU A 54 2.76 -8.32 13.27
N PRO A 55 2.25 -7.54 14.26
CA PRO A 55 2.97 -6.42 14.84
C PRO A 55 4.37 -6.77 15.36
N ALA A 56 4.52 -7.92 16.01
CA ALA A 56 5.82 -8.36 16.55
C ALA A 56 6.84 -8.68 15.44
N ALA A 57 6.41 -9.41 14.39
CA ALA A 57 7.27 -9.74 13.25
C ALA A 57 7.65 -8.48 12.47
N ARG A 58 6.70 -7.57 12.28
CA ARG A 58 6.93 -6.25 11.66
C ARG A 58 7.96 -5.44 12.42
N LYS A 59 7.82 -5.35 13.76
CA LYS A 59 8.77 -4.61 14.60
C LYS A 59 10.16 -5.23 14.56
N ALA A 60 10.25 -6.55 14.55
CA ALA A 60 11.54 -7.24 14.42
C ALA A 60 12.21 -6.94 13.07
N ALA A 61 11.45 -6.94 11.97
CA ALA A 61 11.96 -6.60 10.63
C ALA A 61 12.42 -5.13 10.54
N GLU A 62 11.68 -4.20 11.14
CA GLU A 62 12.05 -2.78 11.22
C GLU A 62 13.39 -2.60 11.96
N VAL A 63 13.56 -3.25 13.12
CA VAL A 63 14.81 -3.21 13.90
C VAL A 63 15.99 -3.76 13.09
N ILE A 64 15.78 -4.83 12.31
CA ILE A 64 16.83 -5.38 11.44
C ILE A 64 17.22 -4.38 10.36
N ARG A 65 16.24 -3.78 9.67
CA ARG A 65 16.48 -2.76 8.65
C ARG A 65 17.27 -1.58 9.22
N ASP A 66 16.89 -1.11 10.41
CA ASP A 66 17.52 0.06 11.03
C ASP A 66 18.98 -0.22 11.41
N LYS A 67 19.28 -1.43 11.91
CA LYS A 67 20.67 -1.87 12.13
C LYS A 67 21.50 -1.90 10.83
N GLU A 68 20.91 -2.32 9.71
CA GLU A 68 21.60 -2.27 8.42
C GLU A 68 21.82 -0.83 7.96
N GLN A 69 20.84 0.06 8.20
CA GLN A 69 20.98 1.48 7.90
C GLN A 69 22.08 2.14 8.74
N GLU A 70 22.20 1.80 10.03
CA GLU A 70 23.29 2.25 10.90
C GLU A 70 24.66 1.86 10.34
N LYS A 71 24.83 0.62 9.86
CA LYS A 71 26.08 0.18 9.22
C LYS A 71 26.42 1.00 7.98
N VAL A 72 25.43 1.32 7.15
CA VAL A 72 25.63 2.19 5.98
C VAL A 72 26.06 3.59 6.40
N LEU A 73 25.46 4.16 7.46
CA LEU A 73 25.84 5.47 7.98
C LEU A 73 27.28 5.47 8.51
N SER A 74 27.69 4.44 9.26
CA SER A 74 29.08 4.29 9.70
C SER A 74 30.04 4.13 8.51
N ALA A 75 29.68 3.36 7.48
CA ALA A 75 30.48 3.21 6.28
C ALA A 75 30.65 4.54 5.53
N ARG A 76 29.60 5.35 5.43
CA ARG A 76 29.66 6.70 4.83
C ARG A 76 30.58 7.63 5.60
N GLN A 77 30.53 7.60 6.92
CA GLN A 77 31.45 8.40 7.75
C GLN A 77 32.90 8.02 7.46
N ASN A 78 33.19 6.72 7.33
CA ASN A 78 34.51 6.23 6.95
C ASN A 78 34.90 6.63 5.52
N GLN A 79 33.96 6.63 4.56
CA GLN A 79 34.22 7.12 3.20
C GLN A 79 34.62 8.60 3.21
N ILE A 80 33.87 9.43 3.94
CA ILE A 80 34.16 10.88 4.05
C ILE A 80 35.51 11.11 4.73
N ALA A 81 35.79 10.42 5.83
CA ALA A 81 37.02 10.61 6.60
C ALA A 81 38.30 10.20 5.84
N ASN A 82 38.20 9.21 4.94
CA ASN A 82 39.34 8.72 4.15
C ASN A 82 39.44 9.34 2.76
N GLN A 83 38.48 10.15 2.34
CA GLN A 83 38.50 10.77 1.03
C GLN A 83 39.48 11.97 1.01
N PRO A 84 40.38 12.05 0.02
CA PRO A 84 41.29 13.19 -0.12
C PRO A 84 40.53 14.52 -0.30
N PRO A 85 40.93 15.61 0.39
CA PRO A 85 40.24 16.91 0.28
C PRO A 85 40.20 17.49 -1.15
N ASP A 86 41.20 17.18 -1.96
CA ASP A 86 41.32 17.61 -3.37
C ASP A 86 40.43 16.82 -4.33
N ARG A 87 39.74 15.77 -3.86
CA ARG A 87 38.86 14.90 -4.66
C ARG A 87 37.47 14.72 -4.03
N MET A 88 37.02 15.71 -3.26
CA MET A 88 35.71 15.66 -2.59
C MET A 88 34.53 15.60 -3.58
N ASP A 89 34.69 16.21 -4.75
CA ASP A 89 33.73 16.23 -5.85
C ASP A 89 33.55 14.86 -6.51
N GLU A 90 34.54 13.97 -6.40
CA GLU A 90 34.48 12.59 -6.88
C GLU A 90 33.78 11.63 -5.88
N LEU A 91 33.49 12.08 -4.66
CA LEU A 91 32.97 11.23 -3.59
C LEU A 91 31.52 10.80 -3.86
N VAL A 92 31.33 9.52 -4.15
CA VAL A 92 30.01 8.88 -4.21
C VAL A 92 29.79 8.04 -2.96
N LEU A 93 28.86 8.48 -2.12
CA LEU A 93 28.51 7.77 -0.89
C LEU A 93 27.72 6.49 -1.19
N GLN A 94 27.94 5.46 -0.37
CA GLN A 94 27.15 4.24 -0.42
C GLN A 94 25.64 4.56 -0.34
N PRO A 95 24.77 3.97 -1.19
CA PRO A 95 23.34 4.18 -1.09
C PRO A 95 22.76 3.64 0.22
N GLY A 96 21.66 4.25 0.67
CA GLY A 96 20.97 3.84 1.90
C GLY A 96 20.26 2.51 1.74
N VAL A 97 19.87 1.91 2.86
CA VAL A 97 18.91 0.80 2.85
C VAL A 97 17.54 1.34 2.45
N LYS A 98 16.79 0.57 1.65
CA LYS A 98 15.40 0.90 1.28
C LYS A 98 14.59 1.27 2.54
N ASP A 99 13.65 2.20 2.38
CA ASP A 99 12.66 2.49 3.42
C ASP A 99 11.91 1.23 3.84
N PHE A 100 11.53 1.20 5.12
CA PHE A 100 10.86 0.04 5.69
C PHE A 100 9.49 -0.15 5.03
N ASP A 101 9.31 -1.30 4.41
CA ASP A 101 8.15 -1.68 3.61
C ASP A 101 7.81 -3.14 3.96
N PRO A 102 6.85 -3.35 4.88
CA PRO A 102 6.66 -4.64 5.51
C PRO A 102 6.12 -5.70 4.55
N LYS A 103 6.58 -6.93 4.68
CA LYS A 103 6.14 -8.11 3.91
C LYS A 103 4.77 -8.62 4.37
N MET A 104 3.72 -7.87 4.01
CA MET A 104 2.33 -8.12 4.40
C MET A 104 1.34 -7.98 3.23
N ASP A 105 1.79 -8.29 2.02
CA ASP A 105 1.02 -8.17 0.78
C ASP A 105 -0.33 -8.91 0.86
N GLN A 106 -0.39 -10.12 1.44
CA GLN A 106 -1.65 -10.85 1.58
C GLN A 106 -2.63 -10.13 2.50
N THR A 107 -2.16 -9.60 3.64
CA THR A 107 -2.98 -8.79 4.54
C THR A 107 -3.48 -7.54 3.84
N GLN A 108 -2.62 -6.80 3.13
CA GLN A 108 -3.00 -5.59 2.40
C GLN A 108 -4.03 -5.87 1.30
N LEU A 109 -3.84 -6.93 0.50
CA LEU A 109 -4.80 -7.35 -0.52
C LEU A 109 -6.13 -7.73 0.10
N PHE A 110 -6.11 -8.41 1.25
CA PHE A 110 -7.32 -8.82 1.96
C PHE A 110 -8.09 -7.62 2.53
N ASP A 111 -7.41 -6.68 3.17
CA ASP A 111 -8.04 -5.46 3.70
C ASP A 111 -8.62 -4.61 2.57
N ALA A 112 -7.89 -4.45 1.46
CA ALA A 112 -8.39 -3.77 0.27
C ALA A 112 -9.62 -4.47 -0.34
N ALA A 113 -9.70 -5.80 -0.25
CA ALA A 113 -10.85 -6.56 -0.70
C ALA A 113 -12.06 -6.37 0.22
N LYS A 114 -11.83 -6.34 1.54
CA LYS A 114 -12.87 -6.04 2.54
C LYS A 114 -13.44 -4.64 2.36
N GLU A 115 -12.57 -3.63 2.24
CA GLU A 115 -12.98 -2.23 2.03
C GLU A 115 -13.78 -2.09 0.74
N PHE A 116 -13.25 -2.58 -0.38
CA PHE A 116 -13.97 -2.53 -1.65
C PHE A 116 -15.32 -3.26 -1.62
N GLY A 117 -15.37 -4.41 -0.95
CA GLY A 117 -16.60 -5.19 -0.82
C GLY A 117 -17.65 -4.50 0.05
N LYS A 118 -17.23 -3.77 1.10
CA LYS A 118 -18.09 -2.91 1.92
C LYS A 118 -18.62 -1.71 1.14
N ASP A 119 -17.83 -1.15 0.21
CA ASP A 119 -18.28 -0.02 -0.62
C ASP A 119 -19.20 -0.47 -1.77
N TYR A 120 -19.01 -1.68 -2.29
CA TYR A 120 -19.71 -2.19 -3.46
C TYR A 120 -21.08 -2.81 -3.14
N HIS A 121 -21.25 -3.34 -1.95
CA HIS A 121 -22.51 -3.88 -1.42
C HIS A 121 -22.82 -3.13 -0.12
N ASP A 122 -24.08 -2.92 0.27
CA ASP A 122 -24.44 -2.41 1.63
C ASP A 122 -24.12 -3.43 2.75
N GLY A 123 -22.95 -4.07 2.70
CA GLY A 123 -22.48 -5.14 3.58
C GLY A 123 -21.62 -6.17 2.83
N TYR A 124 -20.35 -6.32 3.22
CA TYR A 124 -19.47 -7.39 2.74
C TYR A 124 -19.84 -8.72 3.42
N ARG A 125 -20.36 -9.69 2.65
CA ARG A 125 -20.59 -11.06 3.13
C ARG A 125 -19.53 -11.99 2.56
N ILE A 126 -18.58 -12.39 3.40
CA ILE A 126 -17.65 -13.48 3.09
C ILE A 126 -18.44 -14.79 3.26
N PRO A 127 -18.53 -15.66 2.23
CA PRO A 127 -19.08 -17.00 2.40
C PRO A 127 -18.30 -17.78 3.46
N ASP A 128 -18.95 -18.60 4.29
CA ASP A 128 -18.32 -19.25 5.46
C ASP A 128 -17.05 -20.06 5.13
N ASN A 129 -17.03 -20.72 3.97
CA ASN A 129 -15.86 -21.47 3.49
C ASN A 129 -14.66 -20.58 3.15
N LEU A 130 -14.91 -19.32 2.81
CA LEU A 130 -13.92 -18.31 2.51
C LEU A 130 -13.45 -17.64 3.80
N ALA A 131 -14.33 -17.47 4.79
CA ALA A 131 -13.98 -16.97 6.12
C ALA A 131 -13.02 -17.90 6.86
N GLN A 132 -13.23 -19.22 6.75
CA GLN A 132 -12.29 -20.21 7.28
C GLN A 132 -10.93 -20.15 6.58
N LEU A 133 -10.91 -20.03 5.24
CA LEU A 133 -9.66 -19.88 4.51
C LEU A 133 -8.90 -18.60 4.92
N VAL A 134 -9.59 -17.47 5.12
CA VAL A 134 -8.99 -16.23 5.65
C VAL A 134 -8.38 -16.47 7.02
N LEU A 135 -9.13 -17.11 7.92
CA LEU A 135 -8.66 -17.41 9.27
C LEU A 135 -7.40 -18.27 9.22
N ASP A 136 -7.39 -19.26 8.33
CA ASP A 136 -6.32 -20.23 8.14
C ASP A 136 -5.12 -19.70 7.33
N THR A 137 -5.25 -18.64 6.53
CA THR A 137 -4.11 -18.14 5.72
C THR A 137 -3.62 -16.77 6.12
N VAL A 138 -4.51 -15.91 6.63
CA VAL A 138 -4.21 -14.50 6.94
C VAL A 138 -4.08 -14.29 8.44
N LEU A 139 -4.88 -15.00 9.23
CA LEU A 139 -5.09 -14.70 10.64
C LEU A 139 -4.59 -15.79 11.61
N GLN A 140 -3.83 -16.78 11.14
CA GLN A 140 -3.34 -17.87 11.99
C GLN A 140 -2.64 -17.43 13.31
N PRO A 141 -2.19 -16.16 13.46
CA PRO A 141 -1.79 -15.62 14.75
C PRO A 141 -2.54 -14.34 15.20
N VAL A 142 -3.57 -13.88 14.48
CA VAL A 142 -4.32 -12.66 14.82
C VAL A 142 -5.56 -13.04 15.64
N ILE A 143 -5.43 -13.05 16.98
CA ILE A 143 -6.61 -13.03 17.87
C ILE A 143 -7.23 -11.63 17.71
N PHE A 144 -8.24 -11.50 16.86
CA PHE A 144 -9.09 -10.31 16.89
C PHE A 144 -10.06 -10.43 18.08
N ILE A 145 -9.80 -9.67 19.14
CA ILE A 145 -10.90 -9.20 19.99
C ILE A 145 -11.56 -8.09 19.17
N LEU A 146 -12.54 -8.45 18.34
CA LEU A 146 -13.44 -7.46 17.74
C LEU A 146 -14.35 -6.99 18.87
N ASN A 147 -14.02 -5.87 19.49
CA ASN A 147 -15.03 -5.10 20.22
C ASN A 147 -15.96 -4.49 19.17
N THR A 148 -17.15 -5.03 19.00
CA THR A 148 -18.15 -4.56 18.03
C THR A 148 -18.96 -3.36 18.54
N ASP A 149 -18.62 -2.79 19.69
CA ASP A 149 -19.49 -1.83 20.37
C ASP A 149 -19.31 -0.37 19.91
N ASP A 150 -18.26 -0.04 19.15
CA ASP A 150 -17.93 1.36 18.82
C ASP A 150 -18.31 1.84 17.40
N GLU A 151 -18.84 0.99 16.50
CA GLU A 151 -19.19 1.44 15.12
C GLU A 151 -20.59 2.10 14.99
N ALA A 152 -21.28 2.38 16.11
CA ALA A 152 -22.61 3.00 16.08
C ALA A 152 -22.65 4.52 16.36
N GLN A 153 -21.52 5.20 16.60
CA GLN A 153 -21.52 6.60 17.08
C GLN A 153 -21.07 7.69 16.10
N GLU A 154 -20.68 7.40 14.85
CA GLU A 154 -20.34 8.46 13.89
C GLU A 154 -21.30 8.51 12.70
N ILE A 155 -22.54 8.92 12.98
CA ILE A 155 -23.34 9.69 12.02
C ILE A 155 -23.63 11.03 12.69
N PRO A 156 -22.96 12.13 12.32
CA PRO A 156 -23.37 13.45 12.79
C PRO A 156 -24.78 13.72 12.26
N ALA A 157 -25.73 13.85 13.19
CA ALA A 157 -27.08 14.27 12.87
C ALA A 157 -27.03 15.68 12.28
N HIS A 158 -27.24 15.79 10.97
CA HIS A 158 -27.60 17.06 10.37
C HIS A 158 -29.11 17.24 10.45
N GLU A 159 -29.47 18.32 11.14
CA GLU A 159 -30.78 18.89 11.43
C GLU A 159 -31.79 18.87 10.26
N ALA A 160 -33.06 18.73 10.62
CA ALA A 160 -34.20 19.35 9.96
C ALA A 160 -35.02 20.12 11.01
#